data_AF-A0A2V5IMD1-F1
#
_entry.id   AF-A0A2V5IMD1-F1
#
_cell.length_a   1.000
_cell.length_b   1.000
_cell.length_c   1.000
_cell.angle_alpha   90.00
_cell.angle_beta   90.00
_cell.angle_gamma   90.00
#
_symmetry.space_group_name_H-M   'P 1'
#
loop_
_entity.id
_entity.type
_entity.pdbx_description
1 polymer ?
#
loop_
_entity_poly.entity_id
_entity_poly.type
_entity_poly.pdbx_seq_one_letter_code
_entity_poly.pdbx_strand_id
1 'polypeptide(L)'
;MELKSRLLPNLTSDPDLFGRFAERFARYMGTANFLLYMTIFVIVWIAVNVIGLFGLRWDPYPFILLNLFFSTQASYAAPLILLAQNRQDDRDRVQIEQDRSRNERNLADTEYLTREVAALRISLREVATRDFVRSELRSLLEELIALQDADDAEDARPTSGSSSKNSSTKNGSSKRSSNS
;
A
#
# COMPACT_ATOMS: atom_id res chain seq x y z
N MET A 1 22.53 -48.81 11.02
CA MET A 1 23.73 -47.96 11.07
C MET A 1 23.28 -46.51 11.03
N GLU A 2 22.74 -46.04 12.15
CA GLU A 2 22.31 -44.64 12.31
C GLU A 2 23.02 -44.05 13.54
N LEU A 3 23.09 -42.72 13.55
CA LEU A 3 23.42 -41.85 14.69
C LEU A 3 24.92 -41.56 14.91
N LYS A 4 25.45 -40.67 14.07
CA LYS A 4 26.40 -39.64 14.53
C LYS A 4 25.90 -38.25 14.15
N SER A 5 24.75 -37.90 14.72
CA SER A 5 24.19 -36.56 14.64
C SER A 5 24.61 -35.74 15.86
N ARG A 6 25.34 -34.66 15.58
CA ARG A 6 25.20 -33.34 16.24
C ARG A 6 25.60 -33.24 17.72
N LEU A 7 26.87 -32.91 17.92
CA LEU A 7 27.41 -32.30 19.15
C LEU A 7 28.06 -30.94 18.80
N LEU A 8 27.31 -30.04 18.16
CA LEU A 8 27.69 -28.64 18.13
C LEU A 8 26.84 -27.91 19.18
N PRO A 9 27.43 -27.37 20.25
CA PRO A 9 26.71 -26.55 21.21
C PRO A 9 26.20 -25.30 20.48
N ASN A 10 24.89 -25.07 20.55
CA ASN A 10 24.28 -23.82 20.10
C ASN A 10 24.81 -22.68 20.98
N LEU A 11 25.81 -21.95 20.48
CA LEU A 11 26.23 -20.64 20.98
C LEU A 11 25.17 -19.60 20.61
N THR A 12 23.92 -19.82 21.02
CA THR A 12 22.87 -18.80 20.94
C THR A 12 23.24 -17.69 21.92
N SER A 13 24.10 -16.80 21.43
CA SER A 13 24.45 -15.53 22.05
C SER A 13 23.18 -14.70 22.12
N ASP A 14 22.88 -14.18 23.31
CA ASP A 14 21.63 -13.50 23.64
C ASP A 14 21.32 -12.34 22.67
N PRO A 15 20.32 -12.47 21.79
CA PRO A 15 20.10 -11.54 20.68
C PRO A 15 19.56 -10.17 21.14
N ASP A 16 19.05 -10.00 22.35
CA ASP A 16 18.47 -8.72 22.75
C ASP A 16 19.48 -7.75 23.36
N LEU A 17 20.58 -8.23 23.92
CA LEU A 17 21.63 -7.38 24.47
C LEU A 17 22.46 -6.76 23.35
N PHE A 18 22.88 -7.59 22.40
CA PHE A 18 23.75 -7.15 21.32
C PHE A 18 23.07 -6.17 20.34
N GLY A 19 21.76 -6.34 20.06
CA GLY A 19 21.01 -5.42 19.21
C GLY A 19 20.93 -4.00 19.78
N ARG A 20 20.71 -3.89 21.10
CA ARG A 20 20.70 -2.61 21.81
C ARG A 20 22.08 -1.96 21.86
N PHE A 21 23.14 -2.76 21.99
CA PHE A 21 24.52 -2.27 21.93
C PHE A 21 24.88 -1.74 20.53
N ALA A 22 24.57 -2.48 19.46
CA ALA A 22 24.84 -2.05 18.09
C ALA A 22 24.11 -0.74 17.74
N GLU A 23 22.84 -0.61 18.14
CA GLU A 23 22.07 0.62 17.93
C GLU A 23 22.63 1.81 18.73
N ARG A 24 23.18 1.56 19.92
CA ARG A 24 23.88 2.59 20.71
C ARG A 24 25.21 2.97 20.07
N PHE A 25 25.99 2.00 19.62
CA PHE A 25 27.28 2.22 18.93
C PHE A 25 27.10 2.97 17.60
N ALA A 26 26.08 2.63 16.81
CA ALA A 26 25.77 3.32 15.56
C ALA A 26 25.41 4.80 15.81
N ARG A 27 24.57 5.07 16.81
CA ARG A 27 24.26 6.45 17.22
C ARG A 27 25.47 7.20 17.76
N TYR A 28 26.35 6.49 18.46
CA TYR A 28 27.59 7.06 19.02
C TYR A 28 28.59 7.45 17.91
N MET A 29 28.80 6.57 16.92
CA MET A 29 29.70 6.83 15.78
C MET A 29 29.15 7.87 14.78
N GLY A 30 27.83 7.99 14.65
CA GLY A 30 27.20 8.98 13.76
C GLY A 30 27.21 10.43 14.27
N THR A 31 27.67 10.66 15.50
CA THR A 31 27.66 12.01 16.12
C THR A 31 29.03 12.68 15.95
N ALA A 32 29.07 13.91 15.41
CA ALA A 32 30.30 14.70 15.24
C ALA A 32 31.13 14.87 16.53
N ASN A 33 30.46 14.79 17.69
CA ASN A 33 31.08 14.86 19.01
C ASN A 33 32.08 13.71 19.28
N PHE A 34 31.88 12.52 18.69
CA PHE A 34 32.80 11.39 18.88
C PHE A 34 34.16 11.66 18.26
N LEU A 35 34.18 12.16 17.01
CA LEU A 35 35.42 12.56 16.35
C LEU A 35 36.13 13.66 17.14
N LEU A 36 35.39 14.67 17.59
CA LEU A 36 35.95 15.79 18.36
C LEU A 36 36.60 15.30 19.66
N TYR A 37 35.94 14.42 20.42
CA TYR A 37 36.49 13.85 21.65
C TYR A 37 37.78 13.04 21.37
N MET A 38 37.77 12.20 20.32
CA MET A 38 38.94 11.41 19.92
C MET A 38 40.12 12.30 19.50
N THR A 39 39.87 13.38 18.75
CA THR A 39 40.91 14.34 18.37
C THR A 39 41.48 15.06 19.59
N ILE A 40 40.64 15.51 20.51
CA ILE A 40 41.10 16.15 21.76
C ILE A 40 41.93 15.16 22.58
N PHE A 41 41.48 13.91 22.72
CA PHE A 41 42.22 12.88 23.45
C PHE A 41 43.64 12.68 22.89
N VAL A 42 43.78 12.57 21.57
CA VAL A 42 45.09 12.44 20.91
C VAL A 42 45.96 13.69 21.15
N ILE A 43 45.40 14.89 21.03
CA ILE A 43 46.12 16.14 21.27
C ILE A 43 46.60 16.23 22.72
N VAL A 44 45.74 15.93 23.68
CA VAL A 44 46.09 15.93 25.11
C VAL A 44 47.16 14.89 25.41
N TRP A 45 47.06 13.69 24.83
CA TRP A 45 48.06 12.64 25.01
C TRP A 45 49.44 13.07 24.49
N ILE A 46 49.49 13.65 23.29
CA ILE A 46 50.72 14.20 22.72
C ILE A 46 51.24 15.34 23.60
N ALA A 47 50.38 16.26 24.05
CA ALA A 47 50.78 17.38 24.90
C ALA A 47 51.38 16.91 26.23
N VAL A 48 50.75 15.95 26.92
CA VAL A 48 51.27 15.35 28.17
C VAL A 48 52.63 14.68 27.93
N ASN A 49 52.81 14.01 26.79
CA ASN A 49 54.07 13.37 26.43
C ASN A 49 55.19 14.38 26.10
N VAL A 50 54.86 15.44 25.38
CA VAL A 50 55.80 16.49 24.95
C VAL A 50 56.22 17.39 26.13
N ILE A 51 55.28 17.75 27.01
CA ILE A 51 55.56 18.54 28.23
C ILE A 51 56.42 17.73 29.20
N GLY A 52 56.44 16.40 29.08
CA GLY A 52 57.31 15.53 29.85
C GLY A 52 57.03 15.69 31.34
N LEU A 53 55.83 15.30 31.77
CA LEU A 53 55.29 15.52 33.12
C LEU A 53 56.20 15.00 34.27
N PHE A 54 57.29 14.29 33.97
CA PHE A 54 58.24 13.75 34.95
C PHE A 54 59.74 13.89 34.58
N GLY A 55 60.12 14.67 33.56
CA GLY A 55 61.53 14.76 33.12
C GLY A 55 62.12 13.48 32.51
N LEU A 56 61.39 12.36 32.58
CA LEU A 56 61.61 11.15 31.78
C LEU A 56 60.79 11.26 30.50
N ARG A 57 61.44 11.03 29.35
CA ARG A 57 60.80 10.91 28.04
C ARG A 57 60.00 9.61 28.02
N TRP A 58 58.77 9.66 28.55
CA TRP A 58 57.92 8.49 28.80
C TRP A 58 57.46 7.81 27.49
N ASP A 59 57.46 8.52 26.36
CA ASP A 59 57.30 7.95 25.01
C ASP A 59 57.98 8.83 23.92
N PRO A 60 59.27 8.60 23.61
CA PRO A 60 59.97 9.32 22.53
C PRO A 60 59.34 9.03 21.16
N TYR A 61 59.48 9.96 20.20
CA TYR A 61 59.01 9.78 18.82
C TYR A 61 59.49 8.42 18.25
N PRO A 62 58.61 7.50 17.81
CA PRO A 62 57.23 7.67 17.35
C PRO A 62 56.18 7.01 18.28
N PHE A 63 55.86 7.64 19.42
CA PHE A 63 54.72 7.33 20.32
C PHE A 63 54.26 5.85 20.34
N ILE A 64 55.12 4.94 20.77
CA ILE A 64 54.90 3.49 20.66
C ILE A 64 53.70 3.02 21.48
N LEU A 65 53.44 3.68 22.63
CA LEU A 65 52.34 3.31 23.52
C LEU A 65 50.99 3.70 22.94
N LEU A 66 50.91 4.86 22.26
CA LEU A 66 49.70 5.28 21.56
C LEU A 66 49.37 4.29 20.43
N ASN A 67 50.40 3.90 19.67
CA ASN A 67 50.23 2.95 18.58
C ASN A 67 49.82 1.55 19.09
N LEU A 68 50.40 1.11 20.20
CA LEU A 68 50.02 -0.15 20.85
C LEU A 68 48.55 -0.11 21.29
N PHE A 69 48.12 0.99 21.92
CA PHE A 69 46.74 1.18 22.34
C PHE A 69 45.77 1.16 21.15
N PHE A 70 46.09 1.85 20.06
CA PHE A 70 45.27 1.85 18.85
C PHE A 70 45.21 0.47 18.19
N SER A 71 46.32 -0.27 18.20
CA SER A 71 46.37 -1.65 17.68
C SER A 71 45.50 -2.59 18.51
N THR A 72 45.52 -2.48 19.83
CA THR A 72 44.62 -3.24 20.70
C THR A 72 43.16 -2.82 20.51
N GLN A 73 42.90 -1.52 20.33
CA GLN A 73 41.55 -1.00 20.06
C GLN A 73 40.96 -1.59 18.79
N ALA A 74 41.74 -1.64 17.70
CA ALA A 74 41.33 -2.28 16.45
C ALA A 74 41.12 -3.80 16.61
N SER A 75 42.00 -4.47 17.37
CA SER A 75 41.93 -5.92 17.60
C SER A 75 40.66 -6.35 18.35
N TYR A 76 40.19 -5.57 19.33
CA TYR A 76 38.92 -5.83 20.02
C TYR A 76 37.69 -5.36 19.21
N ALA A 77 37.84 -4.38 18.34
CA ALA A 77 36.76 -3.93 17.47
C ALA A 77 36.36 -5.00 16.44
N ALA A 78 37.32 -5.75 15.88
CA ALA A 78 37.07 -6.79 14.87
C ALA A 78 36.01 -7.84 15.27
N PRO A 79 36.09 -8.52 16.43
CA PRO A 79 35.07 -9.48 16.84
C PRO A 79 33.71 -8.82 17.13
N LEU A 80 33.70 -7.57 17.63
CA LEU A 80 32.46 -6.83 17.88
C LEU A 80 31.76 -6.48 16.55
N ILE A 81 32.52 -6.06 15.54
CA ILE A 81 32.03 -5.76 14.20
C ILE A 81 31.54 -7.04 13.51
N LEU A 82 32.26 -8.15 13.64
CA LEU A 82 31.87 -9.43 13.05
C LEU A 82 30.55 -9.95 13.63
N LEU A 83 30.32 -9.77 14.94
CA LEU A 83 29.02 -10.06 15.54
C LEU A 83 27.93 -9.07 15.10
N ALA A 84 28.29 -7.83 14.74
CA ALA A 84 27.35 -6.81 14.24
C ALA A 84 26.87 -7.12 12.84
N GLN A 85 27.78 -7.59 11.98
CA GLN A 85 27.52 -7.91 10.59
C GLN A 85 26.62 -9.13 10.43
N ASN A 86 26.88 -10.24 11.17
CA ASN A 86 26.04 -11.44 11.12
C ASN A 86 24.55 -11.16 11.38
N ARG A 87 24.23 -10.08 12.10
CA ARG A 87 22.86 -9.70 12.41
C ARG A 87 22.24 -8.71 11.45
N GLN A 88 23.04 -7.91 10.77
CA GLN A 88 22.56 -7.14 9.63
C GLN A 88 22.14 -8.12 8.54
N ASP A 89 22.94 -9.15 8.27
CA ASP A 89 22.64 -10.18 7.29
C ASP A 89 21.34 -10.96 7.61
N ASP A 90 21.10 -11.29 8.88
CA ASP A 90 19.84 -11.96 9.30
C ASP A 90 18.61 -11.05 9.15
N ARG A 91 18.71 -9.76 9.49
CA ARG A 91 17.62 -8.79 9.30
C ARG A 91 17.35 -8.56 7.82
N ASP A 92 18.40 -8.38 7.04
CA ASP A 92 18.33 -8.18 5.59
C ASP A 92 17.68 -9.39 4.92
N ARG A 93 18.01 -10.61 5.37
CA ARG A 93 17.36 -11.84 4.90
C ARG A 93 15.86 -11.86 5.18
N VAL A 94 15.43 -11.53 6.39
CA VAL A 94 13.99 -11.46 6.75
C VAL A 94 13.28 -10.38 5.93
N GLN A 95 13.93 -9.24 5.73
CA GLN A 95 13.37 -8.14 4.95
C GLN A 95 13.21 -8.52 3.48
N ILE A 96 14.16 -9.24 2.90
CA ILE A 96 14.09 -9.79 1.53
C ILE A 96 12.95 -10.81 1.40
N GLU A 97 12.77 -11.69 2.38
CA GLU A 97 11.69 -12.69 2.37
C GLU A 97 10.30 -12.02 2.44
N GLN A 98 10.15 -11.00 3.28
CA GLN A 98 8.93 -10.22 3.38
C GLN A 98 8.65 -9.40 2.11
N ASP A 99 9.70 -8.82 1.52
CA ASP A 99 9.58 -8.07 0.28
C ASP A 99 9.14 -8.97 -0.88
N ARG A 100 9.69 -10.20 -0.97
CA ARG A 100 9.21 -11.22 -1.92
C ARG A 100 7.73 -11.52 -1.72
N SER A 101 7.30 -11.81 -0.49
CA SER A 101 5.88 -12.10 -0.23
C SER A 101 4.96 -10.92 -0.55
N ARG A 102 5.41 -9.68 -0.30
CA ARG A 102 4.66 -8.47 -0.68
C ARG A 102 4.59 -8.30 -2.19
N ASN A 103 5.68 -8.53 -2.91
CA ASN A 103 5.71 -8.42 -4.37
C ASN A 103 4.80 -9.46 -5.03
N GLU A 104 4.75 -10.69 -4.51
CA GLU A 104 3.80 -11.71 -4.99
C GLU A 104 2.35 -11.28 -4.79
N ARG A 105 2.01 -10.69 -3.63
CA ARG A 105 0.66 -10.16 -3.37
C ARG A 105 0.33 -8.98 -4.29
N ASN A 106 1.26 -8.05 -4.46
CA ASN A 106 1.07 -6.89 -5.34
C ASN A 106 0.86 -7.33 -6.80
N LEU A 107 1.57 -8.36 -7.26
CA LEU A 107 1.37 -8.95 -8.58
C LEU A 107 -0.05 -9.52 -8.69
N ALA A 108 -0.48 -10.32 -7.72
CA ALA A 108 -1.82 -10.90 -7.69
C ALA A 108 -2.94 -9.85 -7.65
N ASP A 109 -2.78 -8.80 -6.84
CA ASP A 109 -3.72 -7.68 -6.78
C ASP A 109 -3.78 -6.92 -8.11
N THR A 110 -2.63 -6.73 -8.77
CA THR A 110 -2.57 -6.08 -10.09
C THR A 110 -3.25 -6.94 -11.16
N GLU A 111 -3.04 -8.25 -11.14
CA GLU A 111 -3.72 -9.19 -12.04
C GLU A 111 -5.24 -9.19 -11.81
N TYR A 112 -5.67 -9.17 -10.54
CA TYR A 112 -7.07 -9.09 -10.16
C TYR A 112 -7.71 -7.79 -10.66
N LEU A 113 -7.11 -6.63 -10.35
CA LEU A 113 -7.59 -5.33 -10.81
C LEU A 113 -7.63 -5.24 -12.33
N THR A 114 -6.64 -5.79 -13.03
CA THR A 114 -6.61 -5.81 -14.50
C THR A 114 -7.77 -6.64 -15.06
N ARG A 115 -8.06 -7.79 -14.44
CA ARG A 115 -9.18 -8.65 -14.82
C ARG A 115 -10.52 -7.97 -14.57
N GLU A 116 -10.69 -7.33 -13.42
CA GLU A 116 -11.92 -6.59 -13.10
C GLU A 116 -12.12 -5.39 -14.00
N VAL A 117 -11.07 -4.63 -14.33
CA VAL A 117 -11.14 -3.54 -15.31
C VAL A 117 -11.51 -4.05 -16.69
N ALA A 118 -10.98 -5.21 -17.11
CA ALA A 118 -11.38 -5.83 -18.37
C ALA A 118 -12.85 -6.26 -18.38
N ALA A 119 -13.34 -6.85 -17.29
CA ALA A 119 -14.75 -7.22 -17.13
C ALA A 119 -15.68 -5.99 -17.12
N LEU A 120 -15.32 -4.96 -16.35
CA LEU A 120 -16.03 -3.67 -16.32
C LEU A 120 -16.10 -3.04 -17.71
N ARG A 121 -14.99 -3.04 -18.46
CA ARG A 121 -14.95 -2.52 -19.84
C ARG A 121 -15.90 -3.27 -20.77
N ILE A 122 -16.01 -4.59 -20.65
CA ILE A 122 -16.94 -5.39 -21.46
C ILE A 122 -18.38 -5.03 -21.10
N SER A 123 -18.73 -4.99 -19.80
CA SER A 123 -20.08 -4.61 -19.36
C SER A 123 -20.48 -3.18 -19.77
N LEU A 124 -19.54 -2.23 -19.72
CA LEU A 124 -19.77 -0.85 -20.20
C LEU A 124 -19.94 -0.80 -21.72
N ARG A 125 -19.24 -1.66 -22.48
CA ARG A 125 -19.43 -1.74 -23.93
C ARG A 125 -20.84 -2.22 -24.28
N GLU A 126 -21.38 -3.16 -23.52
CA GLU A 126 -22.74 -3.66 -23.72
C GLU A 126 -23.80 -2.60 -23.38
N VAL A 127 -23.64 -1.85 -22.29
CA VAL A 127 -24.62 -0.83 -21.84
C VAL A 127 -24.49 0.52 -22.56
N ALA A 128 -23.28 0.87 -23.01
CA ALA A 128 -22.99 2.16 -23.65
C ALA A 128 -22.67 2.01 -25.14
N THR A 129 -23.29 1.07 -25.85
CA THR A 129 -23.20 1.12 -27.32
C THR A 129 -23.91 2.38 -27.78
N ARG A 130 -23.19 3.26 -28.51
CA ARG A 130 -23.70 4.53 -29.06
C ARG A 130 -25.07 4.36 -29.71
N ASP A 131 -25.29 3.22 -30.35
CA ASP A 131 -26.54 2.90 -31.04
C ASP A 131 -27.72 2.65 -30.08
N PHE A 132 -27.48 2.06 -28.90
CA PHE A 132 -28.51 1.89 -27.86
C PHE A 132 -28.90 3.23 -27.23
N VAL A 133 -27.91 4.05 -26.85
CA VAL A 133 -28.18 5.40 -26.33
C VAL A 133 -28.90 6.26 -27.37
N ARG A 134 -28.54 6.10 -28.65
CA ARG A 134 -29.18 6.80 -29.76
C ARG A 134 -30.59 6.29 -30.05
N SER A 135 -30.84 4.98 -29.95
CA SER A 135 -32.19 4.42 -30.13
C SER A 135 -33.11 4.87 -29.01
N GLU A 136 -32.62 4.90 -27.76
CA GLU A 136 -33.44 5.31 -26.62
C GLU A 136 -33.75 6.80 -26.64
N LEU A 137 -32.76 7.64 -26.97
CA LEU A 137 -32.99 9.07 -27.21
C LEU A 137 -34.01 9.31 -28.34
N ARG A 138 -33.97 8.51 -29.42
CA ARG A 138 -34.97 8.60 -30.49
C ARG A 138 -36.35 8.14 -30.03
N SER A 139 -36.43 7.00 -29.35
CA SER A 139 -37.68 6.45 -28.83
C SER A 139 -38.39 7.45 -27.92
N LEU A 140 -37.66 8.04 -26.96
CA LEU A 140 -38.21 9.04 -26.05
C LEU A 140 -38.63 10.33 -26.77
N LEU A 141 -37.89 10.74 -27.80
CA LEU A 141 -38.21 11.93 -28.59
C LEU A 141 -39.46 11.72 -29.45
N GLU A 142 -39.61 10.52 -30.02
CA GLU A 142 -40.78 10.13 -30.80
C GLU A 142 -42.03 9.99 -29.92
N GLU A 143 -41.88 9.47 -28.70
CA GLU A 143 -42.94 9.43 -27.69
C GLU A 143 -43.41 10.85 -27.31
N LEU A 144 -42.47 11.79 -27.10
CA LEU A 144 -42.82 13.19 -26.81
C LEU A 144 -43.54 13.88 -27.97
N ILE A 145 -43.11 13.65 -29.22
CA ILE A 145 -43.78 14.20 -30.40
C ILE A 145 -45.19 13.61 -30.54
N ALA A 146 -45.35 12.31 -30.33
CA ALA A 146 -46.66 11.68 -30.41
C ALA A 146 -47.64 12.21 -29.34
N LEU A 147 -47.14 12.53 -28.14
CA LEU A 147 -47.93 13.19 -27.09
C LEU A 147 -48.30 14.63 -27.49
N GLN A 148 -47.37 15.39 -28.06
CA GLN A 148 -47.61 16.74 -28.57
C GLN A 148 -48.69 16.75 -29.67
N ASP A 149 -48.58 15.87 -30.67
CA ASP A 149 -49.54 15.74 -31.76
C ASP A 149 -50.93 15.28 -31.27
N ALA A 150 -50.97 14.46 -30.22
CA ALA A 150 -52.23 14.02 -29.60
C ALA A 150 -52.93 15.17 -28.86
N ASP A 151 -52.17 16.01 -28.14
CA ASP A 151 -52.69 17.22 -27.50
C ASP A 151 -53.18 18.24 -28.56
N ASP A 152 -52.40 18.46 -29.63
CA ASP A 152 -52.78 19.35 -30.73
C ASP A 152 -54.03 18.85 -31.50
N ALA A 153 -54.23 17.53 -31.58
CA ALA A 153 -55.41 16.91 -32.19
C ALA A 153 -56.67 16.92 -31.29
N GLU A 154 -56.51 16.93 -29.96
CA GLU A 154 -57.63 17.19 -29.04
C GLU A 154 -58.11 18.63 -29.16
N ASP A 155 -57.20 19.61 -29.29
CA ASP A 155 -57.54 21.03 -29.48
C ASP A 155 -58.18 21.32 -30.86
N ALA A 156 -57.91 20.50 -31.88
CA ALA A 156 -58.45 20.67 -33.23
C ALA A 156 -59.85 20.02 -33.46
N ARG A 157 -60.47 19.36 -32.48
CA ARG A 157 -61.84 18.84 -32.64
C ARG A 157 -62.85 19.99 -32.71
N PRO A 158 -63.63 20.15 -33.79
CA PRO A 158 -64.72 21.11 -33.80
C PRO A 158 -65.79 20.62 -32.83
N THR A 159 -66.24 21.49 -31.94
CA THR A 159 -67.42 21.27 -31.07
C THR A 159 -68.67 21.15 -31.94
N SER A 160 -68.85 20.01 -32.61
CA SER A 160 -70.05 19.68 -33.37
C SER A 160 -71.12 19.21 -32.41
N GLY A 161 -72.10 20.08 -32.19
CA GLY A 161 -73.22 19.91 -31.27
C GLY A 161 -73.99 18.60 -31.44
N SER A 162 -74.41 18.10 -30.27
CA SER A 162 -75.35 17.00 -30.09
C SER A 162 -76.69 17.28 -30.78
N SER A 163 -77.13 16.36 -31.64
CA SER A 163 -78.55 16.17 -31.97
C SER A 163 -78.80 14.70 -32.29
N SER A 164 -78.91 13.89 -31.22
CA SER A 164 -79.51 12.56 -31.31
C SER A 164 -81.00 12.66 -30.96
N LYS A 165 -81.81 12.24 -31.93
CA LYS A 165 -83.27 12.37 -32.03
C LYS A 165 -84.02 11.65 -30.91
N ASN A 166 -85.08 12.34 -30.48
CA ASN A 166 -86.09 11.85 -29.56
C ASN A 166 -87.13 10.97 -30.29
N SER A 167 -87.39 9.80 -29.71
CA SER A 167 -88.68 9.11 -29.53
C SER A 167 -89.71 9.05 -30.68
N SER A 168 -89.98 7.82 -31.13
CA SER A 168 -91.30 7.18 -31.38
C SER A 168 -91.10 6.13 -32.49
N THR A 169 -91.42 4.84 -32.32
CA THR A 169 -92.79 4.32 -32.29
C THR A 169 -92.79 2.84 -31.87
N LYS A 170 -93.38 2.58 -30.69
CA LYS A 170 -94.35 1.54 -30.32
C LYS A 170 -94.60 0.32 -31.25
N ASN A 171 -94.38 -0.88 -30.71
CA ASN A 171 -95.24 -2.09 -30.71
C ASN A 171 -94.35 -3.29 -30.32
N GLY A 172 -94.68 -4.23 -29.44
CA GLY A 172 -95.94 -4.72 -28.90
C GLY A 172 -95.86 -6.26 -28.88
N SER A 173 -96.27 -6.88 -27.76
CA SER A 173 -96.28 -8.34 -27.45
C SER A 173 -94.93 -8.91 -26.94
N SER A 174 -94.84 -9.73 -25.89
CA SER A 174 -95.80 -10.66 -25.28
C SER A 174 -95.58 -10.87 -23.77
N LYS A 175 -96.72 -11.00 -23.08
CA LYS A 175 -97.05 -11.88 -21.94
C LYS A 175 -95.92 -12.65 -21.22
N ARG A 176 -95.93 -12.55 -19.88
CA ARG A 176 -96.32 -13.58 -18.88
C ARG A 176 -95.91 -13.09 -17.48
N SER A 177 -96.85 -12.87 -16.57
CA SER A 177 -97.28 -13.85 -15.54
C SER A 177 -96.10 -14.31 -14.68
N SER A 178 -95.87 -13.69 -13.53
CA SER A 178 -96.42 -14.04 -12.20
C SER A 178 -95.46 -14.90 -11.38
N ASN A 179 -95.52 -14.63 -10.07
CA ASN A 179 -94.93 -15.33 -8.93
C ASN A 179 -93.45 -15.06 -8.63
N SER A 180 -93.07 -14.90 -7.37
CA SER A 180 -93.77 -14.71 -6.09
C SER A 180 -92.73 -14.19 -5.11
#